data_AF-A0AAW0IIV5-F1
#
_entry.id   AF-A0AAW0IIV5-F1
#
_cell.length_a   1.000
_cell.length_b   1.000
_cell.length_c   1.000
_cell.angle_alpha   90.00
_cell.angle_beta   90.00
_cell.angle_gamma   90.00
#
_symmetry.space_group_name_H-M   'P 1'
#
loop_
_entity.id
_entity.type
_entity.pdbx_description
1 polymer ?
#
loop_
_entity_poly.entity_id
_entity_poly.type
_entity_poly.pdbx_seq_one_letter_code
_entity_poly.pdbx_strand_id
1 'polypeptide(L)'
;MSTEVVLRKRMGLLELKALLKSNIMHTDHVFPSWVNEARSECCGWERVMCNATTGHVIELSFHNLRPKPYYYYETWLLNVSLLMPFKDLKGLDLTDSQFGGWLGNEGM
;
A
#
# COMPACT_ATOMS: atom_id res chain seq x y z
N MET A 1 -12.40 13.20 -13.99
CA MET A 1 -11.06 13.17 -13.38
C MET A 1 -10.02 12.99 -14.48
N SER A 2 -8.87 13.67 -14.39
CA SER A 2 -7.79 13.54 -15.39
C SER A 2 -7.12 12.16 -15.30
N THR A 3 -6.82 11.54 -16.44
CA THR A 3 -6.19 10.21 -16.54
C THR A 3 -4.85 10.12 -15.82
N GLU A 4 -4.08 11.21 -15.77
CA GLU A 4 -2.78 11.26 -15.07
C GLU A 4 -2.88 11.01 -13.55
N VAL A 5 -3.94 11.52 -12.91
CA VAL A 5 -4.11 11.38 -11.45
C VAL A 5 -4.43 9.93 -11.08
N VAL A 6 -5.25 9.27 -11.90
CA VAL A 6 -5.57 7.85 -11.76
C VAL A 6 -4.31 7.00 -11.95
N LEU A 7 -3.52 7.30 -13.00
CA LEU A 7 -2.26 6.62 -13.27
C LEU A 7 -1.27 6.74 -12.09
N ARG A 8 -1.11 7.93 -11.50
CA ARG A 8 -0.20 8.13 -10.36
C ARG A 8 -0.58 7.31 -9.14
N LYS A 9 -1.86 7.29 -8.76
CA LYS A 9 -2.35 6.48 -7.62
C LYS A 9 -2.13 4.99 -7.86
N ARG A 10 -2.47 4.53 -9.07
CA ARG A 10 -2.28 3.13 -9.47
C ARG A 10 -0.82 2.73 -9.40
N MET A 11 0.09 3.54 -9.96
CA MET A 11 1.53 3.25 -9.91
C MET A 11 2.06 3.23 -8.47
N GLY A 12 1.67 4.20 -7.63
CA GLY A 12 2.09 4.21 -6.23
C GLY A 12 1.68 2.96 -5.45
N LEU A 13 0.46 2.46 -5.67
CA LEU A 13 0.01 1.21 -5.04
C LEU A 13 0.74 -0.02 -5.59
N LEU A 14 1.04 -0.04 -6.89
CA LEU A 14 1.79 -1.15 -7.49
C LEU A 14 3.26 -1.18 -7.03
N GLU A 15 3.90 -0.02 -6.88
CA GLU A 15 5.23 0.11 -6.28
C GLU A 15 5.22 -0.38 -4.82
N LEU A 16 4.19 0.00 -4.06
CA LEU A 16 4.01 -0.48 -2.70
C LEU A 16 3.84 -2.01 -2.65
N LYS A 17 3.00 -2.59 -3.51
CA LYS A 17 2.86 -4.05 -3.61
C LYS A 17 4.17 -4.75 -3.97
N ALA A 18 4.98 -4.17 -4.87
CA ALA A 18 6.28 -4.73 -5.22
C ALA A 18 7.23 -4.77 -4.01
N LEU A 19 7.21 -3.75 -3.15
CA LEU A 19 8.01 -3.70 -1.92
C LEU A 19 7.46 -4.61 -0.81
N LEU A 20 6.14 -4.78 -0.73
CA LEU A 20 5.57 -5.81 0.15
C LEU A 20 6.00 -7.20 -0.30
N LYS A 21 6.09 -7.46 -1.62
CA LYS A 21 6.48 -8.76 -2.16
C LYS A 21 7.89 -9.21 -1.79
N SER A 22 8.82 -8.29 -1.47
CA SER A 22 10.13 -8.68 -0.95
C SER A 22 10.05 -9.21 0.48
N ASN A 23 9.20 -8.64 1.33
CA ASN A 23 9.18 -8.88 2.78
C ASN A 23 8.06 -9.82 3.24
N ILE A 24 6.91 -9.84 2.55
CA ILE A 24 5.66 -10.46 2.98
C ILE A 24 5.36 -11.75 2.18
N MET A 25 4.93 -12.79 2.89
CA MET A 25 4.47 -14.04 2.30
C MET A 25 3.16 -13.86 1.55
N HIS A 26 2.99 -14.60 0.46
CA HIS A 26 1.73 -14.67 -0.28
C HIS A 26 1.16 -13.29 -0.66
N THR A 27 2.02 -12.29 -0.93
CA THR A 27 1.60 -10.92 -1.26
C THR A 27 0.54 -10.87 -2.38
N ASP A 28 0.66 -11.73 -3.39
CA ASP A 28 -0.34 -11.79 -4.49
C ASP A 28 -1.71 -12.33 -4.04
N HIS A 29 -1.76 -13.14 -2.97
CA HIS A 29 -3.02 -13.60 -2.36
C HIS A 29 -3.62 -12.54 -1.42
N VAL A 30 -2.78 -11.70 -0.82
CA VAL A 30 -3.21 -10.62 0.07
C VAL A 30 -3.74 -9.42 -0.73
N PHE A 31 -3.19 -9.17 -1.91
CA PHE A 31 -3.54 -8.06 -2.78
C PHE A 31 -3.91 -8.54 -4.20
N PRO A 32 -4.92 -9.41 -4.36
CA PRO A 32 -5.24 -10.05 -5.64
C PRO A 32 -5.74 -9.06 -6.69
N SER A 33 -6.43 -8.00 -6.25
CA SER A 33 -7.02 -6.96 -7.12
C SER A 33 -6.04 -5.84 -7.51
N TRP A 34 -4.85 -5.80 -6.91
CA TRP A 34 -3.84 -4.79 -7.20
C TRP A 34 -3.07 -5.18 -8.47
N VAL A 35 -3.65 -4.85 -9.63
CA VAL A 35 -3.16 -5.23 -10.96
C VAL A 35 -2.93 -4.02 -11.85
N ASN A 36 -1.96 -4.11 -12.76
CA ASN A 36 -1.64 -3.03 -13.69
C ASN A 36 -2.54 -3.07 -14.94
N GLU A 37 -3.84 -2.89 -14.75
CA GLU A 37 -4.81 -2.83 -15.85
C GLU A 37 -5.14 -1.39 -16.21
N ALA A 38 -5.11 -1.08 -17.51
CA ALA A 38 -5.23 0.28 -18.04
C ALA A 38 -6.49 1.04 -17.58
N ARG A 39 -7.57 0.32 -17.25
CA ARG A 39 -8.87 0.87 -16.82
C ARG A 39 -9.21 0.62 -15.35
N SER A 40 -8.30 0.02 -14.58
CA SER A 40 -8.59 -0.32 -13.19
C SER A 40 -8.48 0.92 -12.30
N GLU A 41 -9.59 1.30 -11.70
CA GLU A 41 -9.66 2.34 -10.67
C GLU A 41 -9.31 1.71 -9.32
N CYS A 42 -8.25 2.20 -8.68
CA CYS A 42 -7.75 1.65 -7.42
C CYS A 42 -8.76 1.69 -6.26
N CYS A 43 -9.80 2.51 -6.32
CA CYS A 43 -10.85 2.54 -5.29
C CYS A 43 -11.70 1.26 -5.24
N GLY A 44 -11.65 0.42 -6.27
CA GLY A 44 -12.27 -0.91 -6.25
C GLY A 44 -11.33 -2.01 -5.77
N TRP A 45 -10.08 -1.68 -5.42
CA TRP A 45 -9.11 -2.67 -4.97
C TRP A 45 -9.37 -3.04 -3.51
N GLU A 46 -9.14 -4.31 -3.22
CA GLU A 46 -9.19 -4.86 -1.86
C GLU A 46 -8.21 -4.09 -0.97
N ARG A 47 -8.63 -3.79 0.27
CA ARG A 47 -7.83 -3.05 1.25
C ARG A 47 -7.50 -1.59 0.86
N VAL A 48 -8.20 -1.04 -0.14
CA VAL A 48 -8.15 0.39 -0.46
C VAL A 48 -9.52 1.00 -0.14
N MET A 49 -9.55 1.98 0.77
CA MET A 49 -10.75 2.77 0.99
C MET A 49 -10.59 4.13 0.34
N CYS A 50 -11.58 4.53 -0.45
CA CYS A 50 -11.66 5.86 -1.04
C CYS A 50 -12.80 6.67 -0.43
N ASN A 51 -12.62 7.99 -0.42
CA ASN A 51 -13.72 8.91 -0.18
C ASN A 51 -14.73 8.83 -1.33
N ALA A 52 -16.00 8.57 -1.01
CA ALA A 52 -17.06 8.38 -2.00
C ALA A 52 -17.35 9.63 -2.85
N THR A 53 -17.03 10.83 -2.34
CA THR A 53 -17.26 12.10 -3.04
C THR A 53 -16.08 12.49 -3.92
N THR A 54 -14.84 12.35 -3.42
CA THR A 54 -13.64 12.82 -4.14
C THR A 54 -12.93 11.72 -4.95
N GLY A 55 -13.20 10.45 -4.67
CA GLY A 55 -12.46 9.32 -5.25
C GLY A 55 -10.99 9.29 -4.83
N HIS A 56 -10.66 9.92 -3.71
CA HIS A 56 -9.30 9.93 -3.16
C HIS A 56 -9.12 8.79 -2.17
N VAL A 57 -7.97 8.12 -2.22
CA VAL A 57 -7.61 7.07 -1.25
C VAL A 57 -7.46 7.72 0.12
N ILE A 58 -8.24 7.26 1.09
CA ILE A 58 -8.27 7.76 2.46
C ILE A 58 -7.78 6.73 3.48
N GLU A 59 -7.77 5.44 3.13
CA GLU A 59 -7.21 4.39 3.98
C GLU A 59 -6.60 3.26 3.16
N LEU A 60 -5.52 2.70 3.68
CA LEU A 60 -4.91 1.47 3.20
C LEU A 60 -4.81 0.47 4.34
N SER A 61 -5.26 -0.76 4.08
CA SER A 61 -5.27 -1.82 5.10
C SER A 61 -4.20 -2.87 4.83
N PHE A 62 -3.21 -2.88 5.71
CA PHE A 62 -2.11 -3.83 5.79
C PHE A 62 -2.26 -4.71 7.02
N HIS A 63 -3.47 -5.16 7.32
CA HIS A 63 -3.70 -6.10 8.40
C HIS A 63 -3.22 -7.52 8.03
N ASN A 64 -2.80 -8.31 9.02
CA ASN A 64 -2.40 -9.72 8.89
C ASN A 64 -1.33 -9.97 7.81
N LEU A 65 -0.37 -9.06 7.68
CA LEU A 65 0.81 -9.23 6.82
C LEU A 65 1.85 -10.06 7.56
N ARG A 66 2.09 -11.28 7.05
CA ARG A 66 3.07 -12.21 7.60
C ARG A 66 4.40 -12.08 6.86
N PRO A 67 5.51 -11.77 7.55
CA PRO A 67 6.81 -11.71 6.92
C PRO A 67 7.25 -13.10 6.45
N LYS A 68 8.16 -13.12 5.47
CA LYS A 68 8.76 -14.38 5.00
C LYS A 68 9.58 -15.05 6.11
N PRO A 69 9.75 -16.39 6.07
CA PRO A 69 10.39 -17.14 7.15
C PRO A 69 11.81 -16.66 7.49
N TYR A 70 12.56 -16.15 6.51
CA TYR A 70 13.91 -15.63 6.72
C TYR A 70 13.95 -14.27 7.43
N TYR A 71 12.82 -13.55 7.49
CA TYR A 71 12.67 -12.24 8.15
C TYR A 71 11.86 -12.34 9.45
N TYR A 72 11.62 -13.54 9.99
CA TYR A 72 10.77 -13.72 11.18
C TYR A 72 11.27 -12.96 12.43
N TYR A 73 12.57 -12.67 12.46
CA TYR A 73 13.24 -11.89 13.52
C TYR A 73 13.64 -10.49 13.07
N GLU A 74 13.48 -10.18 11.78
CA GLU A 74 13.79 -8.88 11.21
C GLU A 74 12.50 -8.08 11.04
N THR A 75 12.38 -7.08 11.89
CA THR A 75 11.40 -6.01 11.81
C THR A 75 11.55 -5.27 10.48
N TRP A 76 10.67 -5.57 9.49
CA TRP A 76 10.69 -4.87 8.20
C TRP A 76 10.08 -3.47 8.34
N LEU A 77 10.69 -2.50 7.65
CA LEU A 77 10.35 -1.09 7.77
C LEU A 77 9.52 -0.63 6.58
N LEU A 78 8.43 0.09 6.84
CA LEU A 78 7.61 0.68 5.79
C LEU A 78 8.21 2.02 5.35
N ASN A 79 8.59 2.12 4.08
CA ASN A 79 9.05 3.39 3.52
C ASN A 79 7.85 4.33 3.31
N VAL A 80 7.73 5.34 4.17
CA VAL A 80 6.60 6.30 4.13
C VAL A 80 6.58 7.16 2.87
N SER A 81 7.72 7.27 2.17
CA SER A 81 7.82 7.97 0.88
C SER A 81 6.86 7.38 -0.16
N LEU A 82 6.54 6.09 -0.05
CA LEU A 82 5.58 5.41 -0.94
C LEU A 82 4.14 5.86 -0.73
N LEU A 83 3.86 6.49 0.43
CA LEU A 83 2.53 7.00 0.74
C LEU A 83 2.32 8.43 0.22
N MET A 84 3.37 9.11 -0.24
CA MET A 84 3.31 10.49 -0.77
C MET A 84 2.29 10.72 -1.90
N PRO A 85 2.03 9.75 -2.82
CA PRO A 85 1.00 9.93 -3.84
C PRO A 85 -0.44 10.04 -3.27
N PHE A 86 -0.68 9.56 -2.06
CA PHE A 86 -2.00 9.50 -1.43
C PHE A 86 -2.20 10.69 -0.47
N LYS A 87 -2.33 11.90 -1.03
CA LYS A 87 -2.40 13.15 -0.25
C LYS A 87 -3.53 13.23 0.77
N ASP A 88 -4.58 12.46 0.57
CA ASP A 88 -5.76 12.42 1.45
C ASP A 88 -5.77 11.18 2.35
N LEU A 89 -4.67 10.41 2.41
CA LEU A 89 -4.56 9.24 3.27
C LEU A 89 -4.65 9.66 4.74
N LYS A 90 -5.64 9.12 5.45
CA LYS A 90 -5.93 9.41 6.86
C LYS A 90 -5.65 8.22 7.76
N GLY A 91 -5.77 7.01 7.22
CA GLY A 91 -5.63 5.77 7.97
C GLY A 91 -4.65 4.81 7.32
N LEU A 92 -3.85 4.18 8.17
CA LEU A 92 -3.09 2.99 7.82
C LEU A 92 -3.37 1.92 8.87
N ASP A 93 -4.08 0.87 8.46
CA ASP A 93 -4.38 -0.25 9.34
C ASP A 93 -3.25 -1.27 9.27
N LEU A 94 -2.52 -1.44 10.37
CA LEU A 94 -1.38 -2.36 10.51
C LEU A 94 -1.68 -3.51 11.47
N THR A 95 -2.96 -3.73 11.82
CA THR A 95 -3.37 -4.68 12.85
C THR A 95 -2.92 -6.10 12.51
N ASP A 96 -2.45 -6.86 13.51
CA ASP A 96 -1.97 -8.24 13.33
C ASP A 96 -0.83 -8.42 12.30
N SER A 97 -0.08 -7.36 12.03
CA SER A 97 1.08 -7.39 11.13
C SER A 97 2.37 -7.20 11.90
N GLN A 98 3.43 -7.92 11.51
CA GLN A 98 4.76 -7.82 12.14
C GLN A 98 5.55 -6.65 11.53
N PHE A 99 5.06 -5.42 11.72
CA PHE A 99 5.77 -4.21 11.28
C PHE A 99 6.84 -3.81 12.28
N GLY A 100 8.00 -3.50 11.73
CA GLY A 100 9.18 -3.13 12.50
C GLY A 100 9.29 -1.68 12.92
N GLY A 101 8.52 -0.82 12.27
CA GLY A 101 8.70 0.62 12.32
C GLY A 101 8.63 1.22 10.92
N TRP A 102 9.10 2.46 10.81
CA TRP A 102 8.98 3.27 9.60
C TRP A 102 10.35 3.67 9.10
N LEU A 103 10.60 3.51 7.80
CA LEU A 103 11.71 4.15 7.09
C LEU A 103 11.21 5.53 6.66
N GLY A 104 11.40 6.50 7.54
CA GLY A 104 11.30 7.92 7.19
C GLY A 104 12.60 8.37 6.55
N ASN A 105 12.53 9.22 5.53
CA ASN A 105 13.68 10.07 5.23
C ASN A 105 13.91 10.92 6.48
N GLU A 106 14.97 10.65 7.23
CA GLU A 106 15.47 11.57 8.25
C GLU A 106 15.92 12.84 7.51
N GLY A 107 15.06 13.84 7.45
CA GLY A 107 15.33 15.08 6.72
C GLY A 107 14.08 15.92 6.53
N MET A 108 13.80 16.73 7.54
CA MET A 108 12.97 17.93 7.44
C MET A 108 13.57 18.92 6.44
#